data_AF-A0A422QHA4-F1
#
_entry.id   AF-A0A422QHA4-F1
#
_cell.length_a   1.000
_cell.length_b   1.000
_cell.length_c   1.000
_cell.angle_alpha   90.00
_cell.angle_beta   90.00
_cell.angle_gamma   90.00
#
_symmetry.space_group_name_H-M   'P 1'
#
loop_
_entity.id
_entity.type
_entity.pdbx_description
1 polymer ?
#
loop_
_entity_poly.entity_id
_entity_poly.type
_entity_poly.pdbx_seq_one_letter_code
_entity_poly.pdbx_strand_id
1 'polypeptide(L)'
;MSGVQRIAILGAESSGKSTLSEALARHYGTLWVPEYLREFVDTLGRVPHEEDQYGIALTQRAREDDAAAKAASFLFCDTTPLMTALYSRVYWGRVDAQLARLDARHDYAWTFVTAPDTPWEPDGLQRESEEVRQMVHRMLVETLAARGIGYTLLAGDLPHRMRQVQGLLGQR
;
A
#
# COMPACT_ATOMS: atom_id res chain seq x y z
N MET A 1 -16.79 -20.62 8.00
CA MET A 1 -16.37 -19.28 8.43
C MET A 1 -15.49 -18.74 7.32
N SER A 2 -15.93 -17.71 6.60
CA SER A 2 -15.08 -17.08 5.56
C SER A 2 -13.86 -16.48 6.25
N GLY A 3 -12.66 -16.75 5.71
CA GLY A 3 -11.42 -16.17 6.25
C GLY A 3 -11.42 -14.64 6.16
N VAL A 4 -10.48 -14.00 6.87
CA VAL A 4 -10.31 -12.54 6.81
C VAL A 4 -10.07 -12.07 5.37
N GLN A 5 -10.73 -10.97 5.01
CA GLN A 5 -10.51 -10.31 3.73
C GLN A 5 -9.38 -9.30 3.85
N ARG A 6 -8.24 -9.57 3.21
CA ARG A 6 -7.16 -8.58 3.09
C ARG A 6 -7.56 -7.49 2.10
N ILE A 7 -7.32 -6.24 2.48
CA ILE A 7 -7.66 -5.04 1.71
C ILE A 7 -6.36 -4.30 1.44
N ALA A 8 -5.94 -4.21 0.18
CA ALA A 8 -4.75 -3.48 -0.22
C ALA A 8 -5.06 -1.97 -0.29
N ILE A 9 -4.28 -1.15 0.44
CA ILE A 9 -4.28 0.30 0.31
C ILE A 9 -2.99 0.70 -0.40
N LEU A 10 -3.11 1.11 -1.66
CA LEU A 10 -2.01 1.45 -2.54
C LEU A 10 -2.03 2.95 -2.88
N GLY A 11 -0.89 3.46 -3.33
CA GLY A 11 -0.75 4.85 -3.69
C GLY A 11 0.69 5.30 -3.56
N ALA A 12 1.01 6.41 -4.22
CA ALA A 12 2.33 7.02 -4.11
C ALA A 12 2.64 7.42 -2.66
N GLU A 13 3.90 7.72 -2.40
CA GLU A 13 4.33 8.33 -1.15
C GLU A 13 3.51 9.60 -0.82
N SER A 14 3.25 9.82 0.47
CA SER A 14 2.51 10.98 0.98
C SER A 14 1.14 11.22 0.31
N SER A 15 0.45 10.13 -0.04
CA SER A 15 -0.93 10.14 -0.57
C SER A 15 -1.98 9.75 0.47
N GLY A 16 -1.65 9.71 1.77
CA GLY A 16 -2.61 9.46 2.86
C GLY A 16 -2.99 8.00 3.10
N LYS A 17 -2.20 7.03 2.62
CA LYS A 17 -2.43 5.58 2.80
C LYS A 17 -2.50 5.16 4.27
N SER A 18 -1.50 5.54 5.05
CA SER A 18 -1.38 5.13 6.47
C SER A 18 -2.54 5.69 7.28
N THR A 19 -2.82 6.98 7.10
CA THR A 19 -3.96 7.66 7.73
C THR A 19 -5.29 7.00 7.40
N LEU A 20 -5.50 6.63 6.13
CA LEU A 20 -6.71 5.93 5.71
C LEU A 20 -6.80 4.52 6.31
N SER A 21 -5.71 3.75 6.28
CA SER A 21 -5.66 2.37 6.77
C SER A 21 -5.94 2.28 8.27
N GLU A 22 -5.33 3.17 9.04
CA GLU A 22 -5.57 3.29 10.48
C GLU A 22 -7.03 3.69 10.77
N ALA A 23 -7.56 4.69 10.05
CA ALA A 23 -8.93 5.15 10.24
C ALA A 23 -9.96 4.06 9.91
N LEU A 24 -9.73 3.30 8.84
CA LEU A 24 -10.57 2.16 8.45
C LEU A 24 -10.51 1.03 9.48
N ALA A 25 -9.32 0.64 9.94
CA ALA A 25 -9.17 -0.38 10.98
C ALA A 25 -9.90 0.01 12.26
N ARG A 26 -9.78 1.27 12.69
CA ARG A 26 -10.52 1.80 13.85
C ARG A 26 -12.03 1.75 13.63
N HIS A 27 -12.51 2.20 12.46
CA HIS A 27 -13.94 2.21 12.15
C HIS A 27 -14.53 0.79 12.15
N TYR A 28 -13.88 -0.14 11.45
CA TYR A 28 -14.28 -1.54 11.36
C TYR A 28 -13.84 -2.40 12.55
N GLY A 29 -13.25 -1.79 13.59
CA GLY A 29 -12.77 -2.44 14.81
C GLY A 29 -11.96 -3.71 14.52
N THR A 30 -10.99 -3.57 13.62
CA THR A 30 -10.09 -4.62 13.17
C THR A 30 -8.65 -4.09 13.13
N LEU A 31 -7.74 -4.83 12.51
CA LEU A 31 -6.33 -4.49 12.41
C LEU A 31 -5.98 -3.83 11.06
N TRP A 32 -4.85 -3.14 11.06
CA TRP A 32 -4.14 -2.75 9.85
C TRP A 32 -2.65 -3.08 9.98
N VAL A 33 -1.96 -3.17 8.84
CA VAL A 33 -0.52 -3.37 8.76
C VAL A 33 0.11 -2.08 8.25
N PRO A 34 1.00 -1.43 9.01
CA PRO A 34 1.74 -0.25 8.56
C PRO A 34 2.88 -0.61 7.61
N GLU A 35 3.32 0.37 6.83
CA GLU A 35 4.36 0.19 5.82
C GLU A 35 5.71 -0.08 6.48
N TYR A 36 6.26 -1.28 6.28
CA TYR A 36 7.52 -1.68 6.88
C TYR A 36 8.71 -0.85 6.37
N LEU A 37 8.67 -0.35 5.14
CA LEU A 37 9.73 0.51 4.60
C LEU A 37 10.02 1.72 5.49
N ARG A 38 8.98 2.32 6.09
CA ARG A 38 9.14 3.46 6.99
C ARG A 38 9.96 3.08 8.23
N GLU A 39 9.62 1.96 8.84
CA GLU A 39 10.36 1.41 9.99
C GLU A 39 11.80 1.03 9.62
N PHE A 40 12.01 0.46 8.43
CA PHE A 40 13.35 0.14 7.92
C PHE A 40 14.23 1.40 7.84
N VAL A 41 13.70 2.49 7.26
CA VAL A 41 14.42 3.76 7.12
C VAL A 41 14.71 4.38 8.48
N ASP A 42 13.73 4.41 9.38
CA ASP A 42 13.86 4.96 10.73
C ASP A 42 14.90 4.16 11.56
N THR A 43 14.92 2.83 11.40
CA THR A 43 15.82 1.95 12.17
C THR A 43 17.25 1.98 11.65
N LEU A 44 17.44 1.96 10.32
CA LEU A 44 18.78 1.91 9.72
C LEU A 44 19.37 3.29 9.44
N GLY A 45 18.58 4.36 9.53
CA GLY A 45 19.03 5.73 9.26
C GLY A 45 19.44 5.96 7.80
N ARG A 46 18.93 5.16 6.86
CA ARG A 46 19.20 5.26 5.42
C ARG A 46 18.00 4.82 4.59
N VAL A 47 17.97 5.29 3.34
CA VAL A 47 17.04 4.73 2.33
C VAL A 47 17.47 3.32 1.93
N PRO A 48 16.55 2.48 1.42
CA PRO A 48 16.90 1.17 0.90
C PRO A 48 17.73 1.24 -0.39
N HIS A 49 18.61 0.26 -0.56
CA HIS A 49 19.23 -0.10 -1.84
C HIS A 49 18.42 -1.19 -2.53
N GLU A 50 18.83 -1.57 -3.74
CA GLU A 50 18.12 -2.58 -4.55
C GLU A 50 18.02 -3.94 -3.81
N GLU A 51 19.10 -4.36 -3.17
CA GLU A 51 19.19 -5.64 -2.44
C GLU A 51 18.27 -5.72 -1.22
N ASP A 52 17.86 -4.57 -0.66
CA ASP A 52 16.96 -4.53 0.50
C ASP A 52 15.49 -4.80 0.12
N GLN A 53 15.12 -4.57 -1.15
CA GLN A 53 13.72 -4.52 -1.60
C GLN A 53 12.98 -5.83 -1.35
N TYR A 54 13.62 -6.97 -1.64
CA TYR A 54 13.01 -8.28 -1.36
C TYR A 54 12.78 -8.50 0.13
N GLY A 55 13.77 -8.16 0.99
CA GLY A 55 13.65 -8.30 2.44
C GLY A 55 12.55 -7.42 3.04
N ILE A 56 12.40 -6.20 2.51
CA ILE A 56 11.34 -5.26 2.90
C ILE A 56 9.96 -5.83 2.53
N ALA A 57 9.77 -6.27 1.29
CA ALA A 57 8.50 -6.83 0.85
C ALA A 57 8.16 -8.15 1.56
N LEU A 58 9.17 -8.99 1.81
CA LEU A 58 8.98 -10.25 2.55
C LEU A 58 8.52 -9.99 3.98
N THR A 59 9.12 -9.00 4.66
CA THR A 59 8.71 -8.60 6.00
C THR A 59 7.32 -7.99 6.02
N GLN A 60 6.98 -7.13 5.05
CA GLN A 60 5.63 -6.60 4.88
C GLN A 60 4.62 -7.75 4.79
N ARG A 61 4.89 -8.74 3.93
CA ARG A 61 3.99 -9.87 3.75
C ARG A 61 3.86 -10.75 5.00
N ALA A 62 4.97 -11.00 5.70
CA ALA A 62 4.92 -11.74 6.96
C ALA A 62 4.02 -11.04 8.00
N ARG A 63 4.08 -9.71 8.08
CA ARG A 63 3.20 -8.92 8.97
C ARG A 63 1.74 -9.00 8.56
N GLU A 64 1.44 -9.01 7.26
CA GLU A 64 0.09 -9.26 6.76
C GLU A 64 -0.43 -10.64 7.17
N ASP A 65 0.40 -11.68 7.09
CA ASP A 65 0.00 -13.03 7.47
C ASP A 65 -0.22 -13.15 8.99
N ASP A 66 0.64 -12.54 9.80
CA ASP A 66 0.51 -12.51 11.26
C ASP A 66 -0.72 -11.72 11.72
N ALA A 67 -1.01 -10.59 11.07
CA ALA A 67 -2.19 -9.77 11.38
C ALA A 67 -3.48 -10.46 10.90
N ALA A 68 -3.44 -11.17 9.77
CA ALA A 68 -4.59 -11.90 9.24
C ALA A 68 -5.06 -13.00 10.19
N ALA A 69 -4.16 -13.62 10.95
CA ALA A 69 -4.52 -14.61 11.97
C ALA A 69 -5.26 -14.01 13.18
N LYS A 70 -5.23 -12.69 13.36
CA LYS A 70 -5.77 -11.97 14.54
C LYS A 70 -6.90 -11.00 14.19
N ALA A 71 -6.97 -10.59 12.92
CA ALA A 71 -7.96 -9.65 12.41
C ALA A 71 -9.36 -10.28 12.36
N ALA A 72 -10.38 -9.41 12.35
CA ALA A 72 -11.77 -9.81 12.18
C ALA A 72 -12.10 -9.98 10.68
N SER A 73 -13.25 -9.45 10.22
CA SER A 73 -13.70 -9.60 8.82
C SER A 73 -12.74 -8.98 7.79
N PHE A 74 -12.03 -7.90 8.14
CA PHE A 74 -11.14 -7.16 7.25
C PHE A 74 -9.74 -7.00 7.84
N LEU A 75 -8.72 -6.96 7.00
CA LEU A 75 -7.36 -6.51 7.35
C LEU A 75 -6.90 -5.46 6.34
N PHE A 76 -6.64 -4.24 6.78
CA PHE A 76 -6.17 -3.16 5.90
C PHE A 76 -4.63 -3.15 5.81
N CYS A 77 -4.07 -3.26 4.61
CA CYS A 77 -2.63 -3.40 4.40
C CYS A 77 -2.08 -2.13 3.73
N ASP A 78 -1.29 -1.35 4.47
CA ASP A 78 -0.46 -0.26 3.96
C ASP A 78 1.00 -0.73 3.98
N THR A 79 1.66 -0.97 2.88
CA THR A 79 1.16 -1.18 1.53
C THR A 79 1.28 -2.67 1.20
N THR A 80 1.53 -3.03 -0.07
CA THR A 80 1.74 -4.41 -0.51
C THR A 80 3.08 -4.57 -1.26
N PRO A 81 3.57 -5.80 -1.47
CA PRO A 81 4.75 -6.07 -2.29
C PRO A 81 4.72 -5.46 -3.70
N LEU A 82 3.52 -5.18 -4.23
CA LEU A 82 3.34 -4.50 -5.52
C LEU A 82 4.00 -3.12 -5.53
N MET A 83 3.83 -2.33 -4.47
CA MET A 83 4.45 -0.99 -4.40
C MET A 83 5.97 -1.10 -4.32
N THR A 84 6.50 -2.03 -3.55
CA THR A 84 7.95 -2.28 -3.47
C THR A 84 8.53 -2.68 -4.83
N ALA A 85 7.84 -3.55 -5.57
CA ALA A 85 8.22 -3.93 -6.94
C ALA A 85 8.14 -2.75 -7.92
N LEU A 86 7.12 -1.91 -7.80
CA LEU A 86 6.96 -0.71 -8.63
C LEU A 86 8.09 0.29 -8.38
N TYR A 87 8.40 0.60 -7.13
CA TYR A 87 9.52 1.48 -6.80
C TYR A 87 10.86 0.88 -7.21
N SER A 88 11.02 -0.45 -7.15
CA SER A 88 12.23 -1.12 -7.67
C SER A 88 12.43 -0.82 -9.15
N ARG A 89 11.35 -0.87 -9.94
CA ARG A 89 11.37 -0.52 -11.36
C ARG A 89 11.68 0.96 -11.59
N VAL A 90 11.17 1.86 -10.74
CA VAL A 90 11.42 3.30 -10.84
C VAL A 90 12.90 3.63 -10.65
N TYR A 91 13.53 3.09 -9.59
CA TYR A 91 14.92 3.47 -9.26
C TYR A 91 15.99 2.65 -10.00
N TRP A 92 15.72 1.37 -10.30
CA TRP A 92 16.73 0.45 -10.87
C TRP A 92 16.34 -0.13 -12.23
N GLY A 93 15.15 0.19 -12.76
CA GLY A 93 14.69 -0.32 -14.06
C GLY A 93 14.38 -1.81 -14.09
N ARG A 94 14.48 -2.52 -12.96
CA ARG A 94 14.24 -3.96 -12.84
C ARG A 94 13.61 -4.31 -11.49
N VAL A 95 13.13 -5.55 -11.39
CA VAL A 95 12.57 -6.11 -10.16
C VAL A 95 13.27 -7.44 -9.92
N ASP A 96 13.77 -7.65 -8.70
CA ASP A 96 14.34 -8.94 -8.30
C ASP A 96 13.33 -10.09 -8.52
N ALA A 97 13.82 -11.26 -8.92
CA ALA A 97 12.96 -12.39 -9.27
C ALA A 97 12.17 -12.94 -8.07
N GLN A 98 12.70 -12.86 -6.85
CA GLN A 98 12.01 -13.27 -5.64
C GLN A 98 10.93 -12.26 -5.28
N LEU A 99 11.22 -10.96 -5.40
CA LEU A 99 10.24 -9.89 -5.22
C LEU A 99 9.10 -9.99 -6.25
N ALA A 100 9.41 -10.23 -7.52
CA ALA A 100 8.41 -10.39 -8.57
C ALA A 100 7.45 -11.57 -8.29
N ARG A 101 7.96 -12.69 -7.74
CA ARG A 101 7.11 -13.83 -7.33
C ARG A 101 6.23 -13.51 -6.13
N LEU A 102 6.72 -12.70 -5.20
CA LEU A 102 5.94 -12.27 -4.02
C LEU A 102 4.81 -11.33 -4.43
N ASP A 103 5.13 -10.31 -5.23
CA ASP A 103 4.18 -9.38 -5.83
C ASP A 103 3.11 -10.10 -6.69
N ALA A 104 3.51 -11.08 -7.50
CA ALA A 104 2.60 -11.78 -8.42
C ALA A 104 1.40 -12.45 -7.72
N ARG A 105 1.49 -12.75 -6.41
CA ARG A 105 0.39 -13.37 -5.67
C ARG A 105 -0.83 -12.47 -5.54
N HIS A 106 -0.62 -11.17 -5.27
CA HIS A 106 -1.64 -10.12 -5.06
C HIS A 106 -3.02 -10.64 -4.61
N ASP A 107 -3.07 -11.37 -3.50
CA ASP A 107 -4.25 -12.12 -3.03
C ASP A 107 -5.12 -11.28 -2.07
N TYR A 108 -5.45 -10.06 -2.51
CA TYR A 108 -6.29 -9.12 -1.77
C TYR A 108 -7.72 -9.15 -2.29
N ALA A 109 -8.70 -9.14 -1.38
CA ALA A 109 -10.11 -9.14 -1.73
C ALA A 109 -10.54 -7.82 -2.40
N TRP A 110 -9.93 -6.71 -1.98
CA TRP A 110 -10.14 -5.38 -2.54
C TRP A 110 -8.81 -4.64 -2.68
N THR A 111 -8.69 -3.86 -3.75
CA THR A 111 -7.57 -2.93 -3.96
C THR A 111 -8.12 -1.51 -4.02
N PHE A 112 -7.68 -0.67 -3.10
CA PHE A 112 -7.98 0.75 -3.08
C PHE A 112 -6.72 1.54 -3.43
N VAL A 113 -6.84 2.51 -4.32
CA VAL A 113 -5.74 3.39 -4.71
C VAL A 113 -6.05 4.81 -4.23
N THR A 114 -5.21 5.39 -3.41
CA THR A 114 -5.33 6.80 -3.01
C THR A 114 -4.85 7.72 -4.14
N ALA A 115 -5.70 8.65 -4.55
CA ALA A 115 -5.36 9.65 -5.54
C ALA A 115 -4.32 10.66 -4.97
N PRO A 116 -3.37 11.13 -5.78
CA PRO A 116 -2.45 12.20 -5.41
C PRO A 116 -3.11 13.57 -5.64
N ASP A 117 -4.26 13.80 -5.00
CA ASP A 117 -5.12 14.98 -5.19
C ASP A 117 -5.08 15.99 -4.04
N THR A 118 -4.28 15.69 -3.01
CA THR A 118 -3.92 16.63 -1.95
C THR A 118 -2.62 17.35 -2.28
N PRO A 119 -2.38 18.57 -1.77
CA PRO A 119 -1.07 19.21 -1.88
C PRO A 119 0.04 18.25 -1.44
N TRP A 120 1.15 18.22 -2.19
CA TRP A 120 2.32 17.47 -1.75
C TRP A 120 2.99 18.20 -0.60
N GLU A 121 3.31 17.44 0.44
CA GLU A 121 4.04 17.89 1.61
C GLU A 121 5.30 17.03 1.76
N PRO A 122 6.49 17.63 1.92
CA PRO A 122 7.70 16.87 2.20
C PRO A 122 7.58 16.20 3.58
N ASP A 123 7.76 14.87 3.66
CA ASP A 123 7.84 14.15 4.94
C ASP A 123 9.28 13.64 5.17
N GLY A 124 9.96 14.17 6.18
CA GLY A 124 11.25 13.67 6.64
C GLY A 124 12.35 13.56 5.58
N LEU A 125 12.91 12.35 5.41
CA LEU A 125 13.98 12.02 4.45
C LEU A 125 13.45 11.65 3.05
N GLN A 126 12.16 11.85 2.79
CA GLN A 126 11.55 11.47 1.52
C GLN A 126 12.16 12.26 0.36
N ARG A 127 12.42 11.53 -0.73
CA ARG A 127 13.17 12.01 -1.89
C ARG A 127 12.27 12.53 -3.01
N GLU A 128 10.96 12.36 -2.88
CA GLU A 128 10.05 12.43 -4.01
C GLU A 128 9.39 13.78 -4.16
N SER A 129 9.35 14.30 -5.38
CA SER A 129 8.63 15.53 -5.72
C SER A 129 7.19 15.26 -6.11
N GLU A 130 6.38 16.32 -6.29
CA GLU A 130 5.05 16.23 -6.88
C GLU A 130 5.08 15.47 -8.22
N GLU A 131 6.06 15.74 -9.07
CA GLU A 131 6.20 15.10 -10.37
C GLU A 131 6.41 13.59 -10.23
N VAL A 132 7.23 13.16 -9.28
CA VAL A 132 7.46 11.72 -9.06
C VAL A 132 6.22 11.07 -8.46
N ARG A 133 5.53 11.75 -7.53
CA ARG A 133 4.25 11.28 -6.98
C ARG A 133 3.23 11.00 -8.08
N GLN A 134 3.09 11.92 -9.04
CA GLN A 134 2.20 11.75 -10.20
C GLN A 134 2.67 10.64 -11.15
N MET A 135 3.98 10.52 -11.39
CA MET A 135 4.56 9.45 -12.19
C MET A 135 4.29 8.07 -11.59
N VAL A 136 4.57 7.89 -10.29
CA VAL A 136 4.31 6.65 -9.56
C VAL A 136 2.83 6.28 -9.61
N HIS A 137 1.95 7.27 -9.44
CA HIS A 137 0.50 7.03 -9.54
C HIS A 137 0.09 6.51 -10.93
N ARG A 138 0.60 7.11 -12.01
CA ARG A 138 0.34 6.62 -13.37
C ARG A 138 0.86 5.20 -13.58
N MET A 139 2.10 4.94 -13.18
CA MET A 139 2.71 3.61 -13.27
C MET A 139 1.93 2.55 -12.47
N LEU A 140 1.38 2.93 -11.32
CA LEU A 140 0.55 2.06 -10.49
C LEU A 140 -0.74 1.68 -11.22
N VAL A 141 -1.47 2.67 -11.74
CA VAL A 141 -2.71 2.45 -12.48
C VAL A 141 -2.46 1.60 -13.73
N GLU A 142 -1.40 1.89 -14.49
CA GLU A 142 -0.99 1.11 -15.66
C GLU A 142 -0.62 -0.34 -15.27
N THR A 143 0.09 -0.53 -14.17
CA THR A 143 0.48 -1.86 -13.68
C THR A 143 -0.75 -2.68 -13.25
N LEU A 144 -1.70 -2.05 -12.54
CA LEU A 144 -2.96 -2.71 -12.14
C LEU A 144 -3.78 -3.10 -13.38
N ALA A 145 -3.91 -2.19 -14.35
CA ALA A 145 -4.62 -2.45 -15.60
C ALA A 145 -3.97 -3.58 -16.41
N ALA A 146 -2.64 -3.54 -16.61
CA ALA A 146 -1.90 -4.56 -17.35
C ALA A 146 -1.99 -5.96 -16.71
N ARG A 147 -2.18 -6.02 -15.38
CA ARG A 147 -2.34 -7.26 -14.62
C ARG A 147 -3.80 -7.70 -14.44
N GLY A 148 -4.76 -6.91 -14.91
CA GLY A 148 -6.19 -7.18 -14.69
C GLY A 148 -6.62 -7.12 -13.23
N ILE A 149 -5.89 -6.37 -12.39
CA ILE A 149 -6.22 -6.18 -10.96
C ILE A 149 -7.25 -5.07 -10.87
N GLY A 150 -8.48 -5.42 -10.49
CA GLY A 150 -9.54 -4.46 -10.22
C GLY A 150 -9.19 -3.56 -9.02
N TYR A 151 -9.42 -2.25 -9.16
CA TYR A 151 -9.19 -1.30 -8.09
C TYR A 151 -10.26 -0.21 -8.07
N THR A 152 -10.42 0.42 -6.91
CA THR A 152 -11.22 1.66 -6.76
C THR A 152 -10.29 2.81 -6.43
N LEU A 153 -10.38 3.89 -7.22
CA LEU A 153 -9.69 5.14 -6.94
C LEU A 153 -10.42 5.92 -5.84
N LEU A 154 -9.69 6.29 -4.79
CA LEU A 154 -10.17 7.06 -3.65
C LEU A 154 -9.63 8.48 -3.71
N ALA A 155 -10.52 9.47 -3.68
CA ALA A 155 -10.22 10.87 -3.90
C ALA A 155 -10.82 11.76 -2.81
N GLY A 156 -10.29 12.98 -2.67
CA GLY A 156 -10.65 13.94 -1.64
C GLY A 156 -9.93 13.68 -0.32
N ASP A 157 -10.39 14.37 0.73
CA ASP A 157 -9.86 14.22 2.09
C ASP A 157 -10.20 12.86 2.73
N LEU A 158 -9.67 12.62 3.93
CA LEU A 158 -9.92 11.40 4.70
C LEU A 158 -11.44 11.10 4.87
N PRO A 159 -12.30 12.04 5.33
CA PRO A 159 -13.75 11.83 5.37
C PRO A 159 -14.37 11.36 4.03
N HIS A 160 -13.96 11.94 2.90
CA HIS A 160 -14.46 11.52 1.59
C HIS A 160 -14.04 10.09 1.25
N ARG A 161 -12.75 9.76 1.41
CA ARG A 161 -12.21 8.42 1.15
C ARG A 161 -12.83 7.36 2.05
N MET A 162 -13.05 7.67 3.32
CA MET A 162 -13.75 6.80 4.27
C MET A 162 -15.17 6.47 3.78
N ARG A 163 -15.94 7.46 3.32
CA ARG A 163 -17.30 7.24 2.77
C ARG A 163 -17.27 6.37 1.51
N GLN A 164 -16.30 6.57 0.61
CA GLN A 164 -16.15 5.74 -0.59
C GLN A 164 -15.91 4.27 -0.23
N VAL A 165 -15.01 3.98 0.73
CA VAL A 165 -14.73 2.60 1.17
C VAL A 165 -15.95 2.00 1.89
N GLN A 166 -16.61 2.76 2.76
CA GLN A 166 -17.83 2.31 3.45
C GLN A 166 -18.98 1.98 2.49
N GLY A 167 -19.11 2.73 1.39
CA GLY A 167 -20.09 2.43 0.34
C GLY A 167 -19.86 1.08 -0.35
N LEU A 168 -18.63 0.55 -0.31
CA LEU A 168 -18.25 -0.71 -0.96
C LEU A 168 -18.17 -1.89 0.02
N LEU A 169 -17.61 -1.67 1.21
CA LEU A 169 -17.47 -2.71 2.25
C LEU A 169 -18.70 -2.82 3.17
N GLY A 170 -19.63 -1.87 3.08
CA GLY A 170 -20.80 -1.75 3.96
C GLY A 170 -20.54 -0.84 5.16
N GLN A 171 -21.62 -0.22 5.66
CA GLN A 171 -21.60 0.46 6.95
C GLN A 171 -21.75 -0.59 8.05
N ARG A 172 -20.98 -0.42 9.13
CA ARG A 172 -20.94 -1.34 10.26
C ARG A 172 -22.29 -1.45 10.98
#